data_AF-A0ABD7S4U9-F1
#
_entry.id   AF-A0ABD7S4U9-F1
#
_cell.length_a   1.000
_cell.length_b   1.000
_cell.length_c   1.000
_cell.angle_alpha   90.00
_cell.angle_beta   90.00
_cell.angle_gamma   90.00
#
_symmetry.space_group_name_H-M   'P 1'
#
loop_
_entity.id
_entity.type
_entity.pdbx_description
1 polymer ?
#
loop_
_entity_poly.entity_id
_entity_poly.type
_entity_poly.pdbx_seq_one_letter_code
_entity_poly.pdbx_strand_id
1 'polypeptide(L)' 'MATMDGWHLGMTSARHESGPRGVETISTGKGDHGGVSYGAYQLSSKSGTLREYLDQSRYEKE' A
#
# COMPACT_ATOMS: atom_id res chain seq x y z
N MET A 1 15.50 11.16 26.60
CA MET A 1 15.11 10.49 25.34
C MET A 1 14.48 11.55 24.46
N ALA A 2 15.14 11.95 23.37
CA ALA A 2 14.58 12.97 22.50
C ALA A 2 13.30 12.42 21.86
N THR A 3 12.16 13.07 22.13
CA THR A 3 10.94 12.84 21.35
C THR A 3 11.20 13.47 19.99
N MET A 4 11.40 12.65 18.97
CA MET A 4 11.48 13.13 17.59
C MET A 4 10.08 13.58 17.19
N ASP A 5 9.78 14.87 17.36
CA ASP A 5 8.51 15.43 16.94
C ASP A 5 8.27 15.12 15.46
N GLY A 6 7.12 14.53 15.16
CA GLY A 6 6.73 14.12 13.81
C GLY A 6 7.29 12.77 13.33
N TRP A 7 8.18 12.11 14.10
CA TRP A 7 8.57 10.74 13.77
C TRP A 7 7.37 9.81 13.92
N HIS A 8 7.18 8.94 12.92
CA HIS A 8 6.18 7.89 12.94
C HIS A 8 6.82 6.57 12.50
N LEU A 9 6.22 5.47 12.94
CA LEU A 9 6.65 4.13 12.56
C LEU A 9 6.65 3.98 11.02
N GLY A 10 7.73 3.42 10.47
CA GLY A 10 7.88 3.22 9.03
C GLY A 10 8.48 4.42 8.27
N MET A 11 8.65 5.59 8.90
CA MET A 11 9.14 6.81 8.22
C MET A 11 10.46 6.60 7.45
N THR A 12 11.41 5.85 8.01
CA THR A 12 12.72 5.60 7.38
C THR A 12 12.61 4.89 6.03
N SER A 13 11.66 3.94 5.91
CA SER A 13 11.48 3.11 4.73
C SER A 13 10.39 3.61 3.79
N ALA A 14 9.55 4.56 4.23
CA ALA A 14 8.39 5.07 3.50
C ALA A 14 8.72 5.46 2.05
N ARG A 15 9.89 6.07 1.80
CA ARG A 15 10.31 6.45 0.43
C ARG A 15 10.36 5.28 -0.57
N HIS A 16 10.56 4.05 -0.09
CA HIS A 16 10.69 2.84 -0.90
C HIS A 16 9.38 2.06 -0.98
N GLU A 17 8.59 2.05 0.09
CA GLU A 17 7.41 1.19 0.21
C GLU A 17 6.11 1.89 -0.21
N SER A 18 5.90 3.13 0.24
CA SER A 18 4.70 3.93 -0.08
C SER A 18 4.98 5.10 -1.02
N GLY A 19 6.21 5.63 -0.95
CA GLY A 19 6.59 6.86 -1.64
C GLY A 19 5.66 8.03 -1.29
N PRO A 20 5.49 9.01 -2.20
CA PRO A 20 4.56 10.13 -2.03
C PRO A 20 3.11 9.78 -2.43
N ARG A 21 2.79 8.50 -2.68
CA ARG A 21 1.49 8.08 -3.23
C ARG A 21 0.42 8.04 -2.14
N GLY A 22 -0.79 8.51 -2.49
CA GLY A 22 -1.96 8.46 -1.62
C GLY A 22 -2.63 7.08 -1.58
N VAL A 23 -3.57 6.90 -0.64
CA VAL A 23 -4.35 5.66 -0.46
C VAL A 23 -5.32 5.37 -1.61
N GLU A 24 -5.61 6.37 -2.43
CA GLU A 24 -6.44 6.30 -3.63
C GLU A 24 -5.67 5.85 -4.88
N THR A 25 -4.35 5.68 -4.79
CA THR A 25 -3.51 5.41 -5.96
C THR A 25 -3.80 4.03 -6.55
N ILE A 26 -4.04 3.98 -7.85
CA ILE A 26 -4.19 2.74 -8.62
C ILE A 26 -3.21 2.77 -9.78
N SER A 27 -2.35 1.74 -9.90
CA SER A 27 -1.48 1.55 -11.05
C SER A 27 -1.91 0.30 -11.83
N THR A 28 -1.97 0.41 -13.15
CA THR A 28 -2.57 -0.62 -14.00
C THR A 28 -1.60 -1.73 -14.41
N GLY A 29 -0.30 -1.57 -14.18
CA GLY A 29 0.73 -2.60 -14.40
C GLY A 29 0.65 -3.27 -15.78
N LYS A 30 0.37 -2.50 -16.84
CA LYS A 30 0.16 -3.05 -18.20
C LYS A 30 1.44 -3.73 -18.70
N GLY A 31 1.48 -5.06 -18.65
CA GLY A 31 2.62 -5.89 -19.04
C GLY A 31 3.36 -6.53 -17.86
N ASP A 32 3.06 -6.10 -16.63
CA ASP A 32 3.68 -6.65 -15.43
C ASP A 32 2.91 -7.86 -14.90
N HIS A 33 3.64 -8.87 -14.41
CA HIS A 33 3.05 -10.08 -13.85
C HIS A 33 2.26 -9.82 -12.56
N GLY A 34 2.46 -8.66 -11.91
CA GLY A 34 1.77 -8.26 -10.68
C GLY A 34 0.32 -7.82 -10.87
N GLY A 35 -0.11 -7.56 -12.11
CA GLY A 35 -1.46 -7.05 -12.37
C GLY A 35 -1.61 -5.59 -11.92
N VAL A 36 -2.80 -5.25 -11.43
CA VAL A 36 -3.13 -3.90 -10.96
C VAL A 36 -2.74 -3.78 -9.48
N SER A 37 -2.13 -2.66 -9.10
CA SER A 37 -1.73 -2.39 -7.72
C SER A 37 -2.48 -1.20 -7.12
N TYR A 38 -2.82 -1.30 -5.84
CA TYR A 38 -3.75 -0.39 -5.15
C TYR A 38 -3.16 0.19 -3.86
N GLY A 39 -3.54 1.42 -3.57
CA GLY A 39 -3.24 2.11 -2.32
C GLY A 39 -1.80 2.61 -2.21
N ALA A 40 -1.47 3.20 -1.06
CA ALA A 40 -0.16 3.80 -0.82
C ALA A 40 0.97 2.77 -0.99
N TYR A 41 0.78 1.57 -0.46
CA TYR A 41 1.75 0.46 -0.53
C TYR A 41 1.65 -0.39 -1.79
N GLN A 42 0.78 -0.03 -2.74
CA GLN A 42 0.65 -0.71 -4.04
C GLN A 42 0.45 -2.24 -3.91
N LEU A 43 -0.56 -2.63 -3.13
CA LEU A 43 -0.99 -4.02 -2.97
C LEU A 43 -1.45 -4.59 -4.31
N SER A 44 -0.85 -5.70 -4.73
CA SER A 44 -1.02 -6.24 -6.08
C SER A 44 -2.18 -7.24 -6.16
N SER A 45 -2.96 -7.16 -7.24
CA SER A 45 -4.10 -8.04 -7.48
C SER A 45 -3.72 -9.48 -7.81
N LYS A 46 -2.53 -9.73 -8.37
CA LYS A 46 -2.06 -11.08 -8.73
C LYS A 46 -1.13 -11.73 -7.70
N SER A 47 -0.49 -10.95 -6.84
CA SER A 47 0.37 -11.49 -5.77
C SER A 47 -0.41 -12.00 -4.54
N GLY A 48 -1.71 -11.70 -4.46
CA GLY A 48 -2.57 -12.10 -3.32
C GLY A 48 -2.67 -11.06 -2.22
N THR A 49 -1.71 -10.13 -2.11
CA THR A 49 -1.66 -9.11 -1.04
C THR A 49 -2.89 -8.21 -0.98
N LEU A 50 -3.44 -7.83 -2.15
CA LEU A 50 -4.69 -7.07 -2.19
C LEU A 50 -5.85 -7.89 -1.64
N ARG A 51 -5.92 -9.18 -1.98
CA ARG A 51 -7.00 -10.06 -1.54
C ARG A 51 -6.96 -10.26 -0.03
N GLU A 52 -5.78 -10.53 0.53
CA GLU A 52 -5.56 -10.68 1.97
C GLU A 52 -5.97 -9.43 2.76
N TYR A 53 -5.71 -8.24 2.21
CA TYR A 53 -6.18 -6.99 2.82
C TYR A 53 -7.71 -6.88 2.79
N LEU A 54 -8.33 -7.19 1.65
CA LEU A 54 -9.78 -7.11 1.50
C LEU A 54 -10.51 -8.10 2.43
N ASP A 55 -9.99 -9.32 2.60
CA ASP A 55 -10.56 -10.33 3.51
C ASP A 55 -10.61 -9.88 4.98
N GLN A 56 -9.80 -8.88 5.35
CA GLN A 56 -9.74 -8.30 6.70
C GLN A 56 -10.35 -6.89 6.76
N SER A 57 -10.70 -6.33 5.60
CA SER A 57 -11.17 -4.96 5.50
C SER A 57 -12.61 -4.84 5.95
N ARG A 58 -12.93 -3.75 6.66
CA ARG A 58 -14.33 -3.37 6.96
C ARG A 58 -15.20 -3.22 5.72
N TYR A 59 -14.56 -3.03 4.56
CA TYR A 59 -15.17 -2.74 3.27
C TYR A 59 -15.39 -3.99 2.39
N GLU A 60 -15.07 -5.20 2.87
CA GLU A 60 -15.20 -6.42 2.04
C GLU A 60 -16.64 -6.67 1.57
N LYS A 61 -17.62 -6.29 2.40
CA LYS A 61 -19.04 -6.65 2.23
C LYS A 61 -19.94 -5.45 1.91
N GLU A 62 -19.35 -4.29 1.61
CA GLU A 62 -20.10 -3.16 1.02
C GLU A 62 -20.40 -3.44 -0.46
#